data_AF-D6PE29-F1
#
_entry.id   AF-D6PE29-F1
#
_cell.length_a   1.000
_cell.length_b   1.000
_cell.length_c   1.000
_cell.angle_alpha   90.00
_cell.angle_beta   90.00
_cell.angle_gamma   90.00
#
_symmetry.space_group_name_H-M   'P 1'
#
loop_
_entity.id
_entity.type
_entity.pdbx_description
1 polymer ?
#
loop_
_entity_poly.entity_id
_entity_poly.type
_entity_poly.pdbx_seq_one_letter_code
_entity_poly.pdbx_strand_id
1 'polypeptide(L)'
;MTQLINPRLESFNSLQKMQRDYSTDANDFKIAKDTSVNGSDAELKAVADQFEAIFLEMLLKQARESKLSDGLFENNADDNFVQLFDQELAKSSSEKVDIGIAEAIIRQMAPHRLEK
;
A
#
# COMPACT_ATOMS: atom_id res chain seq x y z
N MET A 1 0.44 -45.90 8.88
CA MET A 1 -0.82 -45.23 9.22
C MET A 1 -0.69 -43.79 8.70
N THR A 2 -1.03 -43.57 7.43
CA THR A 2 -0.77 -42.31 6.73
C THR A 2 -1.87 -41.31 7.10
N GLN A 3 -1.52 -40.24 7.80
CA GLN A 3 -2.47 -39.18 8.14
C GLN A 3 -2.87 -38.46 6.85
N LEU A 4 -4.15 -38.53 6.49
CA LEU A 4 -4.77 -37.65 5.51
C LEU A 4 -4.80 -36.23 6.09
N ILE A 5 -3.81 -35.42 5.74
CA ILE A 5 -3.85 -33.98 5.96
C ILE A 5 -4.61 -33.41 4.76
N ASN A 6 -5.83 -32.91 4.99
CA ASN A 6 -6.66 -32.26 3.98
C ASN A 6 -6.12 -30.85 3.67
N PRO A 7 -5.45 -30.61 2.52
CA PRO A 7 -4.82 -29.31 2.21
C PRO A 7 -5.83 -28.21 1.90
N ARG A 8 -7.10 -28.57 1.66
CA ARG A 8 -8.16 -27.62 1.31
C ARG A 8 -8.51 -26.68 2.48
N LEU A 9 -8.27 -27.07 3.73
CA LEU A 9 -8.67 -26.29 4.91
C LEU A 9 -7.66 -25.18 5.26
N GLU A 10 -6.38 -25.42 5.04
CA GLU A 10 -5.31 -24.42 5.27
C GLU A 10 -5.43 -23.23 4.30
N SER A 11 -5.79 -23.51 3.04
CA SER A 11 -5.98 -22.47 2.02
C SER A 11 -7.15 -21.52 2.31
N PHE A 12 -8.16 -21.94 3.08
CA PHE A 12 -9.26 -21.06 3.48
C PHE A 12 -8.87 -20.18 4.66
N ASN A 13 -8.10 -20.72 5.61
CA ASN A 13 -7.59 -19.96 6.75
C ASN A 13 -6.61 -18.87 6.31
N SER A 14 -5.74 -19.15 5.33
CA SER A 14 -4.79 -18.16 4.80
C SER A 14 -5.49 -17.00 4.08
N LEU A 15 -6.53 -17.30 3.29
CA LEU A 15 -7.34 -16.27 2.60
C LEU A 15 -8.11 -15.40 3.59
N GLN A 16 -8.66 -16.00 4.65
CA GLN A 16 -9.37 -15.24 5.69
C GLN A 16 -8.42 -14.39 6.55
N LYS A 17 -7.16 -14.80 6.70
CA LYS A 17 -6.13 -14.03 7.41
C LYS A 17 -5.68 -12.82 6.59
N MET A 18 -5.42 -13.01 5.30
CA MET A 18 -5.10 -11.93 4.35
C MET A 18 -6.22 -10.88 4.29
N GLN A 19 -7.49 -11.31 4.34
CA GLN A 19 -8.65 -10.40 4.37
C GLN A 19 -8.78 -9.59 5.69
N ARG A 20 -8.33 -10.17 6.82
CA ARG A 20 -8.31 -9.48 8.12
C ARG A 20 -7.20 -8.46 8.22
N ASP A 21 -6.01 -8.79 7.72
CA ASP A 21 -4.85 -7.89 7.73
C ASP A 21 -5.09 -6.65 6.85
N TYR A 22 -5.92 -6.78 5.80
CA TYR A 22 -6.42 -5.65 4.98
C TYR A 22 -7.41 -4.74 5.75
N SER A 23 -8.26 -5.30 6.61
CA SER A 23 -9.28 -4.53 7.35
C SER A 23 -8.73 -3.79 8.58
N THR A 24 -7.56 -4.19 9.07
CA THR A 24 -6.84 -3.48 10.14
C THR A 24 -6.19 -2.19 9.66
N ASP A 25 -5.78 -2.10 8.40
CA ASP A 25 -5.16 -0.92 7.80
C ASP A 25 -6.15 0.26 7.63
N ALA A 26 -7.40 -0.04 7.25
CA ALA A 26 -8.47 0.95 7.19
C ALA A 26 -8.87 1.54 8.56
N ASN A 27 -8.62 0.81 9.65
CA ASN A 27 -8.81 1.29 11.01
C ASN A 27 -7.59 2.07 11.52
N ASP A 28 -6.39 1.76 11.02
CA ASP A 28 -5.16 2.51 11.30
C ASP A 28 -5.21 3.94 10.73
N PHE A 29 -5.79 4.10 9.54
CA PHE A 29 -6.08 5.41 8.95
C PHE A 29 -7.04 6.26 9.82
N LYS A 30 -7.96 5.63 10.56
CA LYS A 30 -8.86 6.34 11.49
C LYS A 30 -8.15 6.77 12.77
N ILE A 31 -7.22 5.96 13.26
CA ILE A 31 -6.37 6.31 14.41
C ILE A 31 -5.42 7.45 14.05
N ALA A 32 -4.85 7.45 12.83
CA ALA A 32 -3.99 8.54 12.36
C ALA A 32 -4.73 9.90 12.28
N LYS A 33 -6.04 9.89 11.96
CA LYS A 33 -6.86 11.10 11.84
C LYS A 33 -7.16 11.77 13.19
N ASP A 34 -7.49 11.00 14.23
CA ASP A 34 -7.77 11.52 15.59
C ASP A 34 -6.52 12.06 16.30
N THR A 35 -5.33 11.61 15.88
CA THR A 35 -4.04 12.02 16.49
C THR A 35 -3.37 13.22 15.80
N SER A 36 -3.82 13.59 14.59
CA SER A 36 -3.27 14.71 13.79
C SER A 36 -3.34 16.11 14.44
N VAL A 37 -4.12 16.27 15.52
CA VAL A 37 -4.14 17.52 16.29
C VAL A 37 -2.88 17.68 17.16
N ASN A 38 -2.15 16.59 17.45
CA ASN A 38 -0.92 16.58 18.26
C ASN A 38 0.22 15.70 17.69
N GLY A 39 0.11 15.27 16.43
CA GLY A 39 0.97 14.23 15.85
C GLY A 39 2.46 14.57 15.90
N SER A 40 3.25 13.60 16.36
CA SER A 40 4.71 13.69 16.39
C SER A 40 5.29 13.60 14.97
N ASP A 41 6.50 14.12 14.75
CA ASP A 41 7.18 14.06 13.44
C ASP A 41 7.28 12.62 12.89
N ALA A 42 7.33 11.62 13.77
CA ALA A 42 7.35 10.21 13.39
C ALA A 42 6.01 9.72 12.79
N GLU A 43 4.87 10.22 13.28
CA GLU A 43 3.54 9.88 12.73
C GLU A 43 3.31 10.57 11.38
N LEU A 44 3.73 11.84 11.27
CA LEU A 44 3.72 12.57 10.00
C LEU A 44 4.56 11.82 8.94
N LYS A 45 5.73 11.30 9.34
CA LYS A 45 6.57 10.50 8.45
C LYS A 45 5.88 9.20 8.01
N ALA A 46 5.29 8.46 8.94
CA ALA A 46 4.61 7.20 8.61
C ALA A 46 3.45 7.40 7.62
N VAL A 47 2.65 8.46 7.81
CA VAL A 47 1.57 8.82 6.88
C VAL A 47 2.12 9.25 5.52
N ALA A 48 3.24 9.99 5.50
CA ALA A 48 3.87 10.42 4.27
C ALA A 48 4.46 9.25 3.46
N ASP A 49 5.10 8.28 4.12
CA ASP A 49 5.63 7.06 3.51
C ASP A 49 4.49 6.22 2.88
N GLN A 50 3.33 6.12 3.57
CA GLN A 50 2.14 5.44 3.04
C GLN A 50 1.57 6.14 1.82
N PHE A 51 1.54 7.48 1.82
CA PHE A 51 1.08 8.25 0.67
C PHE A 51 1.99 8.04 -0.55
N GLU A 52 3.31 8.00 -0.34
CA GLU A 52 4.26 7.73 -1.41
C GLU A 52 4.07 6.35 -2.03
N ALA A 53 3.78 5.32 -1.22
CA ALA A 53 3.44 3.99 -1.72
C ALA A 53 2.20 4.00 -2.63
N ILE A 54 1.12 4.70 -2.23
CA ILE A 54 -0.10 4.83 -3.05
C ILE A 54 0.20 5.55 -4.37
N PHE A 55 1.03 6.61 -4.31
CA PHE A 55 1.41 7.35 -5.51
C PHE A 55 2.26 6.50 -6.47
N LEU A 56 3.20 5.70 -5.94
CA LEU A 56 3.99 4.75 -6.71
C LEU A 56 3.12 3.68 -7.36
N GLU A 57 2.16 3.09 -6.64
CA GLU A 57 1.18 2.15 -7.21
C GLU A 57 0.44 2.80 -8.38
N MET A 58 -0.04 4.03 -8.20
CA MET A 58 -0.75 4.76 -9.25
C MET A 58 0.16 5.06 -10.45
N LEU A 59 1.41 5.45 -10.22
CA LEU A 59 2.38 5.70 -11.29
C LEU A 59 2.68 4.42 -12.09
N LEU A 60 2.91 3.29 -11.40
CA LEU A 60 3.13 1.99 -12.04
C LEU A 60 1.92 1.55 -12.86
N LYS A 61 0.72 1.73 -12.31
CA LYS A 61 -0.53 1.46 -13.00
C LYS A 61 -0.67 2.31 -14.27
N GLN A 62 -0.46 3.62 -14.18
CA GLN A 62 -0.53 4.53 -15.34
C GLN A 62 0.53 4.20 -16.40
N ALA A 63 1.75 3.83 -15.99
CA ALA A 63 2.79 3.40 -16.90
C ALA A 63 2.39 2.14 -17.69
N ARG A 64 1.68 1.20 -17.05
CA ARG A 64 1.16 -0.02 -17.68
C ARG A 64 -0.05 0.25 -18.55
N GLU A 65 -0.94 1.14 -18.13
CA GLU A 65 -2.09 1.60 -18.93
C GLU A 65 -1.65 2.36 -20.19
N SER A 66 -0.46 2.98 -20.18
CA SER A 66 0.14 3.68 -21.34
C SER A 66 0.65 2.74 -22.45
N LYS A 67 0.31 1.44 -22.40
CA LYS A 67 0.62 0.48 -23.47
C LYS A 67 0.01 0.93 -24.81
N LEU A 68 0.76 0.76 -25.90
CA LEU A 68 0.31 1.18 -27.25
C LEU A 68 -0.84 0.32 -27.82
N SER A 69 -1.03 -0.88 -27.28
CA SER A 69 -2.06 -1.84 -27.71
C SER A 69 -2.30 -2.83 -26.59
N ASP A 70 -3.51 -3.38 -26.51
CA ASP A 70 -3.75 -4.63 -25.77
C ASP A 70 -2.92 -5.75 -26.42
N GLY A 71 -2.16 -6.47 -25.61
CA GLY A 71 -1.40 -7.63 -26.05
C GLY A 71 -2.34 -8.78 -26.44
N LEU A 72 -1.98 -9.54 -27.50
CA LEU A 72 -2.75 -10.70 -27.98
C LEU A 72 -2.96 -11.82 -26.93
N PHE A 73 -2.25 -11.75 -25.81
CA PHE A 73 -2.24 -12.73 -24.73
C PHE A 73 -2.75 -12.18 -23.39
N GLU A 74 -3.28 -10.95 -23.37
CA GLU A 74 -3.81 -10.38 -22.13
C GLU A 74 -5.16 -11.01 -21.77
N ASN A 75 -5.32 -11.38 -20.49
CA ASN A 75 -6.51 -12.02 -19.99
C ASN A 75 -6.86 -11.46 -18.61
N ASN A 76 -8.15 -11.25 -18.32
CA ASN A 76 -8.64 -10.62 -17.07
C ASN A 76 -8.19 -11.34 -15.77
N ALA A 77 -7.74 -12.59 -15.86
CA ALA A 77 -7.20 -13.34 -14.73
C ALA A 77 -5.80 -12.86 -14.32
N ASP A 78 -5.00 -12.35 -15.26
CA ASP A 78 -3.66 -11.83 -14.99
C ASP A 78 -3.73 -10.47 -14.28
N ASP A 79 -4.77 -9.67 -14.56
CA ASP A 79 -4.93 -8.32 -14.00
C ASP A 79 -4.94 -8.31 -12.46
N ASN A 80 -5.61 -9.28 -11.83
CA ASN A 80 -5.64 -9.37 -10.37
C ASN A 80 -4.26 -9.69 -9.79
N PHE A 81 -3.52 -10.60 -10.43
CA PHE A 81 -2.17 -10.95 -9.99
C PHE A 81 -1.21 -9.76 -10.16
N VAL A 82 -1.31 -9.08 -11.31
CA VAL A 82 -0.53 -7.87 -11.60
C VAL A 82 -0.84 -6.77 -10.60
N GLN A 83 -2.10 -6.57 -10.23
CA GLN A 83 -2.48 -5.57 -9.24
C GLN A 83 -1.89 -5.88 -7.85
N LEU A 84 -1.95 -7.14 -7.40
CA LEU A 84 -1.33 -7.56 -6.14
C LEU A 84 0.19 -7.42 -6.18
N PHE A 85 0.81 -7.71 -7.32
CA PHE A 85 2.24 -7.53 -7.53
C PHE A 85 2.63 -6.05 -7.46
N ASP A 86 1.87 -5.17 -8.10
CA ASP A 86 2.12 -3.73 -8.10
C ASP A 86 1.97 -3.12 -6.70
N GLN A 87 1.03 -3.61 -5.90
CA GLN A 87 0.86 -3.21 -4.50
C GLN A 87 2.07 -3.59 -3.64
N GLU A 88 2.53 -4.85 -3.72
CA GLU A 88 3.70 -5.28 -2.95
C GLU A 88 4.98 -4.60 -3.45
N LEU A 89 5.10 -4.39 -4.76
CA LEU A 89 6.22 -3.66 -5.35
C LEU A 89 6.23 -2.20 -4.89
N ALA A 90 5.10 -1.52 -4.90
CA ALA A 90 4.98 -0.13 -4.44
C ALA A 90 5.32 0.00 -2.97
N LYS A 91 4.80 -0.91 -2.12
CA LYS A 91 5.09 -0.95 -0.68
C LYS A 91 6.57 -1.21 -0.37
N SER A 92 7.16 -2.22 -1.01
CA SER A 92 8.58 -2.55 -0.80
C SER A 92 9.53 -1.51 -1.41
N SER A 93 9.08 -0.81 -2.45
CA SER A 93 9.85 0.24 -3.11
C SER A 93 9.75 1.58 -2.40
N SER A 94 8.63 1.95 -1.79
CA SER A 94 8.53 3.22 -1.04
C SER A 94 9.52 3.26 0.15
N GLU A 95 9.87 2.11 0.73
CA GLU A 95 10.91 2.04 1.76
C GLU A 95 12.35 2.22 1.23
N LYS A 96 12.57 2.04 -0.08
CA LYS A 96 13.91 1.99 -0.71
C LYS A 96 14.15 3.11 -1.71
N VAL A 97 13.09 3.57 -2.35
CA VAL A 97 13.06 4.54 -3.45
C VAL A 97 12.36 5.76 -2.91
N ASP A 98 13.15 6.65 -2.33
CA ASP A 98 12.68 7.97 -1.91
C ASP A 98 12.56 8.85 -3.16
N ILE A 99 11.32 9.11 -3.59
CA ILE A 99 11.04 10.03 -4.70
C ILE A 99 10.77 11.46 -4.21
N GLY A 100 10.93 11.71 -2.90
CA GLY A 100 10.81 13.01 -2.26
C GLY A 100 9.37 13.49 -2.09
N ILE A 101 8.36 12.65 -2.35
CA ILE A 101 6.95 13.02 -2.17
C ILE A 101 6.62 13.01 -0.68
N ALA A 102 7.09 11.99 0.05
CA ALA A 102 6.91 11.91 1.49
C ALA A 102 7.50 13.14 2.20
N GLU A 103 8.74 13.51 1.87
CA GLU A 103 9.40 14.69 2.44
C GLU A 103 8.68 16.00 2.09
N ALA A 104 8.19 16.14 0.86
CA ALA A 104 7.41 17.32 0.47
C ALA A 104 6.10 17.45 1.27
N ILE A 105 5.44 16.31 1.55
CA ILE A 105 4.23 16.26 2.38
C ILE A 105 4.56 16.61 3.82
N ILE A 106 5.61 16.02 4.39
CA ILE A 106 6.09 16.37 5.73
C ILE A 106 6.39 17.86 5.78
N ARG A 107 7.09 18.44 4.81
CA ARG A 107 7.40 19.88 4.79
C ARG A 107 6.16 20.78 4.72
N GLN A 108 5.09 20.32 4.05
CA GLN A 108 3.86 21.08 3.88
C GLN A 108 2.88 20.89 5.06
N MET A 109 2.89 19.72 5.69
CA MET A 109 2.01 19.36 6.82
C MET A 109 2.66 19.58 8.18
N ALA A 110 4.00 19.58 8.26
CA ALA A 110 4.76 20.09 9.38
C ALA A 110 4.33 21.55 9.52
N PRO A 111 3.58 21.89 10.58
CA PRO A 111 2.88 23.14 10.64
C PRO A 111 3.84 24.33 10.51
N HIS A 112 3.31 25.41 9.96
CA HIS A 112 3.67 26.81 10.25
C HIS A 112 3.67 27.05 11.79
N ARG A 113 4.57 26.39 12.53
CA ARG A 113 4.65 26.41 14.00
C ARG A 113 5.70 27.40 14.51
N LEU A 114 6.10 28.36 13.68
CA LEU A 114 6.91 29.52 14.01
C LEU A 114 6.18 30.72 13.36
N GLU A 115 5.69 31.76 14.03
CA GLU A 115 5.98 32.32 15.34
C GLU A 115 4.73 33.05 15.89
N LYS A 116 4.62 33.19 17.22
CA LYS A 116 3.80 34.22 17.87
C LYS A 116 4.68 35.42 18.18
#